data_AF-A0A246FGX0-F1
#
_entry.id   AF-A0A246FGX0-F1
#
_cell.length_a   1.000
_cell.length_b   1.000
_cell.length_c   1.000
_cell.angle_alpha   90.00
_cell.angle_beta   90.00
_cell.angle_gamma   90.00
#
_symmetry.space_group_name_H-M   'P 1'
#
loop_
_entity.id
_entity.type
_entity.pdbx_description
1 polymer ?
#
loop_
_entity_poly.entity_id
_entity_poly.type
_entity_poly.pdbx_seq_one_letter_code
_entity_poly.pdbx_strand_id
1 'polypeptide(L)'
;MRKFLDLPTRTPHLSQLLGYLWVPGVGLYLFSQLIQWKTSQLDEMYMLFVLAMVALVLVRVQTYRPARTLLLAIAPLLLYSFVELVSMLLSNSFLKDYNNVFENSQGFAMIWLGTFVLIARSQKKHLEKERLMREADEAAKRQIEAQNMELEHLVAERTASLTQQAEELRTALQELKITQDQLIQSEKMASLGELTAGIAHEIQNPLNFVTNFADVSAELVLELEEEQQRTTRDAALEAELLVDLRQNLTKIHHHGQRAASIVRGMLEHSRQSTGERAPTDLNQLADEYLRLAYHGLRAKD
;
A
#
# COMPACT_ATOMS: atom_id res chain seq x y z
N MET A 1 -17.44 35.09 -43.57
CA MET A 1 -16.65 34.02 -44.21
C MET A 1 -15.28 33.81 -43.57
N ARG A 2 -14.45 34.86 -43.43
CA ARG A 2 -13.08 34.78 -42.87
C ARG A 2 -12.96 34.13 -41.47
N LYS A 3 -13.80 34.54 -40.51
CA LYS A 3 -13.90 33.94 -39.16
C LYS A 3 -14.63 32.60 -39.12
N PHE A 4 -15.44 32.29 -40.14
CA PHE A 4 -16.21 31.05 -40.17
C PHE A 4 -15.36 29.87 -40.63
N LEU A 5 -14.51 30.10 -41.64
CA LEU A 5 -13.60 29.12 -42.23
C LEU A 5 -12.22 29.08 -41.56
N ASP A 6 -12.01 29.86 -40.49
CA ASP A 6 -10.73 30.02 -39.79
C ASP A 6 -9.56 30.29 -40.77
N LEU A 7 -9.79 31.14 -41.78
CA LEU A 7 -8.79 31.44 -42.82
C LEU A 7 -7.43 31.95 -42.29
N PRO A 8 -7.35 32.74 -41.19
CA PRO A 8 -6.06 33.19 -40.66
C PRO A 8 -5.15 32.07 -40.14
N THR A 9 -5.72 30.99 -39.60
CA THR A 9 -4.96 29.88 -39.03
C THR A 9 -4.65 28.79 -40.06
N ARG A 10 -5.49 28.64 -41.09
CA ARG A 10 -5.33 27.59 -42.12
C ARG A 10 -4.62 28.06 -43.39
N THR A 11 -4.85 29.31 -43.82
CA THR A 11 -4.29 29.89 -45.05
C THR A 11 -4.04 31.41 -44.87
N PRO A 12 -2.98 31.81 -44.14
CA PRO A 12 -2.76 33.20 -43.75
C PRO A 12 -2.60 34.17 -44.93
N HIS A 13 -1.87 33.75 -45.99
CA HIS A 13 -1.66 34.56 -47.21
C HIS A 13 -2.96 34.85 -47.96
N LEU A 14 -3.85 33.85 -48.09
CA LEU A 14 -5.13 34.00 -48.79
C LEU A 14 -6.10 34.89 -48.02
N SER A 15 -6.04 34.84 -46.68
CA SER A 15 -6.82 35.70 -45.77
C SER A 15 -6.47 37.18 -45.89
N GLN A 16 -5.20 37.51 -46.16
CA GLN A 16 -4.76 38.90 -46.37
C GLN A 16 -5.18 39.40 -47.76
N LEU A 17 -4.96 38.61 -48.81
CA LEU A 17 -5.36 38.96 -50.19
C LEU A 17 -6.87 39.20 -50.33
N LEU A 18 -7.70 38.41 -49.65
CA LEU A 18 -9.16 38.59 -49.67
C LEU A 18 -9.60 39.96 -49.11
N GLY A 19 -8.88 40.50 -48.11
CA GLY A 19 -9.19 41.81 -47.53
C GLY A 19 -8.92 42.95 -48.49
N TYR A 20 -7.82 42.87 -49.24
CA TYR A 20 -7.44 43.90 -50.22
C TYR A 20 -8.27 43.86 -51.51
N LEU A 21 -8.76 42.69 -51.93
CA LEU A 21 -9.58 42.57 -53.14
C LEU A 21 -11.06 42.90 -52.93
N TRP A 22 -11.62 42.62 -51.74
CA TRP A 22 -13.05 42.80 -51.49
C TRP A 22 -13.47 44.27 -51.34
N VAL A 23 -12.62 45.10 -50.71
CA VAL A 23 -12.91 46.51 -50.44
C VAL A 23 -13.03 47.35 -51.73
N PRO A 24 -12.12 47.26 -52.71
CA PRO A 24 -12.26 47.95 -53.99
C PRO A 24 -13.43 47.41 -54.82
N GLY A 25 -13.67 46.10 -54.78
CA GLY A 25 -14.77 45.47 -55.51
C GLY A 25 -16.14 45.97 -55.05
N VAL A 26 -16.39 46.00 -53.74
CA VAL A 26 -17.65 46.53 -53.18
C VAL A 26 -17.80 48.02 -53.48
N GLY A 27 -16.68 48.77 -53.45
CA GLY A 27 -16.66 50.19 -53.84
C GLY A 27 -17.06 50.40 -55.30
N LEU A 28 -16.54 49.58 -56.23
CA LEU A 28 -16.88 49.63 -57.66
C LEU A 28 -18.35 49.27 -57.93
N TYR A 29 -18.90 48.28 -57.22
CA TYR A 29 -20.32 47.93 -57.32
C TYR A 29 -21.26 49.01 -56.76
N LEU A 30 -20.91 49.61 -55.62
CA LEU A 30 -21.70 50.74 -55.09
C LEU A 30 -21.62 51.96 -56.02
N PHE A 31 -20.45 52.19 -56.64
CA PHE A 31 -20.25 53.26 -57.61
C PHE A 31 -21.05 53.02 -58.92
N SER A 32 -21.14 51.78 -59.42
CA SER A 32 -21.98 51.46 -60.58
C SER A 32 -23.47 51.73 -60.32
N GLN A 33 -23.96 51.41 -59.12
CA GLN A 33 -25.33 51.68 -58.69
C GLN A 33 -25.62 53.18 -58.51
N LEU A 34 -24.68 53.94 -57.95
CA LEU A 34 -24.85 55.38 -57.68
C LEU A 34 -24.95 56.23 -58.94
N ILE A 35 -24.29 55.78 -60.01
CA ILE A 35 -24.19 56.51 -61.28
C ILE A 35 -25.41 56.24 -62.21
N GLN A 36 -26.33 55.34 -61.81
CA GLN A 36 -27.46 54.90 -62.66
C GLN A 36 -27.03 54.53 -64.09
N TRP A 37 -25.79 54.07 -64.28
CA TRP A 37 -25.34 53.54 -65.56
C TRP A 37 -26.07 52.22 -65.78
N LYS A 38 -27.08 52.24 -66.63
CA LYS A 38 -27.99 51.13 -66.92
C LYS A 38 -27.31 50.08 -67.83
N THR A 39 -26.14 49.61 -67.45
CA THR A 39 -25.41 48.55 -68.16
C THR A 39 -25.51 47.27 -67.33
N SER A 40 -26.62 46.53 -67.50
CA SER A 40 -26.88 45.22 -66.84
C SER A 40 -25.67 44.28 -66.89
N GLN A 41 -24.84 44.42 -67.93
CA GLN A 41 -23.67 43.58 -68.21
C GLN A 41 -22.56 43.67 -67.17
N LEU A 42 -22.31 44.86 -66.60
CA LEU A 42 -21.20 45.05 -65.66
C LEU A 42 -21.50 44.41 -64.30
N ASP A 43 -22.76 44.43 -63.87
CA ASP A 43 -23.19 43.87 -62.58
C ASP A 43 -23.13 42.33 -62.60
N GLU A 44 -23.54 41.68 -63.69
CA GLU A 44 -23.46 40.21 -63.85
C GLU A 44 -22.00 39.71 -63.90
N MET A 45 -21.12 40.41 -64.64
CA MET A 45 -19.69 40.09 -64.70
C MET A 45 -19.01 40.22 -63.33
N TYR A 46 -19.37 41.25 -62.56
CA TYR A 46 -18.86 41.46 -61.22
C TYR A 46 -19.32 40.36 -60.25
N MET A 47 -20.59 39.96 -60.30
CA MET A 47 -21.13 38.89 -59.46
C MET A 47 -20.47 37.53 -59.74
N LEU A 48 -20.23 37.18 -61.01
CA LEU A 48 -19.51 35.97 -61.38
C LEU A 48 -18.07 36.00 -60.85
N PHE A 49 -17.38 37.13 -60.99
CA PHE A 49 -16.01 37.30 -60.46
C PHE A 49 -15.95 37.09 -58.94
N VAL A 50 -16.91 37.66 -58.21
CA VAL A 50 -17.04 37.50 -56.76
C VAL A 50 -17.28 36.04 -56.37
N LEU A 51 -18.23 35.36 -57.02
CA LEU A 51 -18.53 33.96 -56.72
C LEU A 51 -17.35 33.04 -57.08
N ALA A 52 -16.65 33.29 -58.18
CA ALA A 52 -15.45 32.54 -58.58
C ALA A 52 -14.32 32.70 -57.57
N MET A 53 -14.14 33.92 -57.03
CA MET A 53 -13.17 34.17 -55.96
C MET A 53 -13.53 33.39 -54.69
N VAL A 54 -14.80 33.41 -54.29
CA VAL A 54 -15.28 32.64 -53.13
C VAL A 54 -15.06 31.14 -53.33
N ALA A 55 -15.36 30.62 -54.53
CA ALA A 55 -15.10 29.22 -54.87
C ALA A 55 -13.62 28.86 -54.76
N LEU A 56 -12.73 29.71 -55.28
CA LEU A 56 -11.29 29.51 -55.20
C LEU A 56 -10.80 29.42 -53.76
N VAL A 57 -11.33 30.27 -52.86
CA VAL A 57 -11.03 30.19 -51.42
C VAL A 57 -11.49 28.87 -50.82
N LEU A 58 -12.72 28.45 -51.13
CA LEU A 58 -13.29 27.22 -50.58
C LEU A 58 -12.57 25.97 -51.07
N VAL A 59 -12.15 25.93 -52.35
CA VAL A 59 -11.34 24.84 -52.92
C VAL A 59 -10.01 24.74 -52.20
N ARG A 60 -9.35 25.86 -51.87
CA ARG A 60 -8.07 25.85 -51.15
C ARG A 60 -8.20 25.37 -49.71
N VAL A 61 -9.39 25.45 -49.11
CA VAL A 61 -9.68 25.00 -47.74
C VAL A 61 -10.52 23.72 -47.73
N GLN A 62 -10.53 22.95 -48.83
CA GLN A 62 -11.35 21.74 -49.00
C GLN A 62 -11.08 20.62 -47.97
N THR A 63 -9.97 20.67 -47.24
CA THR A 63 -9.67 19.77 -46.11
C THR A 63 -10.61 19.98 -44.92
N TYR A 64 -11.27 21.14 -44.83
CA TYR A 64 -12.28 21.42 -43.81
C TYR A 64 -13.68 21.02 -44.30
N ARG A 65 -14.35 20.11 -43.57
CA ARG A 65 -15.68 19.60 -43.95
C ARG A 65 -16.72 20.70 -44.24
N PRO A 66 -16.88 21.75 -43.41
CA PRO A 66 -17.78 22.86 -43.72
C PRO A 66 -17.44 23.65 -44.98
N ALA A 67 -16.15 23.71 -45.38
CA ALA A 67 -15.74 24.41 -46.60
C ALA A 67 -16.19 23.67 -47.86
N ARG A 68 -16.11 22.33 -47.87
CA ARG A 68 -16.68 21.50 -48.96
C ARG A 68 -18.19 21.66 -49.08
N THR A 69 -18.89 21.68 -47.94
CA THR A 69 -20.34 21.90 -47.90
C THR A 69 -20.72 23.28 -48.45
N LEU A 70 -19.93 24.32 -48.12
CA LEU A 70 -20.13 25.67 -48.67
C LEU A 70 -19.78 25.78 -50.16
N LEU A 71 -18.82 25.00 -50.66
CA LEU A 71 -18.49 24.94 -52.08
C LEU A 71 -19.69 24.40 -52.87
N LEU A 72 -20.35 23.35 -52.37
CA LEU A 72 -21.60 22.84 -52.93
C LEU A 72 -22.77 23.84 -52.82
N ALA A 73 -22.77 24.70 -51.79
CA ALA A 73 -23.79 25.72 -51.58
C ALA A 73 -23.78 26.79 -52.68
N ILE A 74 -22.59 27.20 -53.13
CA ILE A 74 -22.43 28.27 -54.14
C ILE A 74 -22.51 27.76 -55.58
N ALA A 75 -22.47 26.45 -55.81
CA ALA A 75 -22.42 25.87 -57.16
C ALA A 75 -23.64 26.24 -58.04
N PRO A 76 -24.89 26.22 -57.56
CA PRO A 76 -26.04 26.66 -58.36
C PRO A 76 -26.01 28.16 -58.69
N LEU A 77 -25.50 29.00 -57.78
CA LEU A 77 -25.37 30.44 -58.01
C LEU A 77 -24.28 30.74 -59.05
N LEU A 78 -23.15 30.03 -58.98
CA LEU A 78 -22.10 30.11 -60.00
C LEU A 78 -22.61 29.69 -61.38
N LEU A 79 -23.37 28.59 -61.43
CA LEU A 79 -23.95 28.10 -62.68
C LEU A 79 -24.97 29.09 -63.25
N TYR A 80 -25.84 29.63 -62.40
CA TYR A 80 -26.80 30.68 -62.76
C TYR A 80 -26.08 31.90 -63.37
N SER A 81 -25.10 32.48 -62.65
CA SER A 81 -24.36 33.65 -63.13
C SER A 81 -23.55 33.37 -64.40
N PHE A 82 -23.07 32.14 -64.58
CA PHE A 82 -22.36 31.75 -65.80
C PHE A 82 -23.30 31.65 -67.01
N VAL A 83 -24.48 31.04 -66.83
CA VAL A 83 -25.50 30.92 -67.90
C VAL A 83 -26.03 32.29 -68.31
N GLU A 84 -26.24 33.20 -67.35
CA GLU A 84 -26.68 34.58 -67.61
C GLU A 84 -25.68 35.34 -68.49
N LEU A 85 -24.39 35.29 -68.11
CA LEU A 85 -23.30 35.93 -68.86
C LEU A 85 -23.20 35.39 -70.30
N VAL A 86 -23.32 34.07 -70.48
CA VAL A 86 -23.26 33.42 -71.80
C VAL A 86 -24.47 33.81 -72.65
N SER A 87 -25.66 33.83 -72.05
CA SER A 87 -26.90 34.30 -72.69
C SER A 87 -26.76 35.72 -73.23
N MET A 88 -26.18 36.60 -72.42
CA MET A 88 -25.92 37.99 -72.78
C MET A 88 -24.89 38.13 -73.92
N LEU A 89 -23.79 37.37 -73.89
CA LEU A 89 -22.70 37.48 -74.86
C LEU A 89 -23.12 37.01 -76.28
N LEU A 90 -24.01 36.01 -76.35
CA LEU A 90 -24.46 35.42 -77.61
C LEU A 90 -25.63 36.16 -78.25
N SER A 91 -26.15 37.24 -77.63
CA SER A 91 -27.32 38.03 -78.08
C SER A 91 -28.51 37.16 -78.52
N ASN A 92 -28.65 35.98 -77.93
CA ASN A 92 -29.47 34.92 -78.49
C ASN A 92 -30.93 35.09 -78.04
N SER A 93 -31.85 35.28 -78.98
CA SER A 93 -33.29 35.46 -78.71
C SER A 93 -33.95 34.22 -78.07
N PHE A 94 -33.31 33.05 -78.16
CA PHE A 94 -33.87 31.76 -77.75
C PHE A 94 -34.00 31.58 -76.23
N LEU A 95 -33.18 32.28 -75.43
CA LEU A 95 -33.22 32.19 -73.97
C LEU A 95 -34.21 33.16 -73.32
N LYS A 96 -34.67 34.18 -74.06
CA LYS A 96 -35.66 35.16 -73.56
C LYS A 96 -37.03 34.55 -73.31
N ASP A 97 -37.41 33.51 -74.07
CA ASP A 97 -38.67 32.78 -73.88
C ASP A 97 -38.71 32.00 -72.55
N TYR A 98 -37.56 31.79 -71.91
CA TYR A 98 -37.41 31.06 -70.66
C TYR A 98 -37.11 31.97 -69.45
N ASN A 99 -37.26 33.30 -69.58
CA ASN A 99 -37.00 34.24 -68.47
C ASN A 99 -37.73 33.85 -67.17
N ASN A 100 -38.98 33.39 -67.27
CA ASN A 100 -39.76 32.95 -66.10
C ASN A 100 -39.16 31.71 -65.40
N VAL A 101 -38.54 30.79 -66.15
CA VAL A 101 -37.87 29.60 -65.59
C VAL A 101 -36.56 29.99 -64.91
N PHE A 102 -35.86 30.96 -65.48
CA PHE A 102 -34.60 31.48 -64.92
C PHE A 102 -34.83 32.25 -63.62
N GLU A 103 -35.83 33.15 -63.58
CA GLU A 103 -36.22 33.88 -62.37
C GLU A 103 -36.67 32.92 -61.24
N ASN A 104 -37.42 31.86 -61.57
CA ASN A 104 -37.80 30.83 -60.59
C ASN A 104 -36.59 30.06 -60.05
N SER A 105 -35.57 29.80 -60.88
CA SER A 105 -34.36 29.07 -60.48
C SER A 105 -33.49 29.81 -59.46
N GLN A 106 -33.55 31.15 -59.46
CA GLN A 106 -32.86 31.99 -58.48
C GLN A 106 -33.39 31.77 -57.06
N GLY A 107 -34.71 31.62 -56.90
CA GLY A 107 -35.34 31.29 -55.62
C GLY A 107 -34.90 29.93 -55.08
N PHE A 108 -34.82 28.92 -55.94
CA PHE A 108 -34.29 27.61 -55.59
C PHE A 108 -32.81 27.66 -55.18
N ALA A 109 -31.97 28.42 -55.88
CA ALA A 109 -30.57 28.60 -55.53
C ALA A 109 -30.38 29.29 -54.16
N MET A 110 -31.27 30.23 -53.80
CA MET A 110 -31.26 30.87 -52.48
C MET A 110 -31.66 29.91 -51.35
N ILE A 111 -32.71 29.11 -51.54
CA ILE A 111 -33.12 28.07 -50.59
C ILE A 111 -32.02 27.00 -50.43
N TRP A 112 -31.38 26.61 -51.54
CA TRP A 112 -30.26 25.69 -51.56
C TRP A 112 -29.07 26.23 -50.76
N LEU A 113 -28.66 27.47 -51.04
CA LEU A 113 -27.59 28.14 -50.31
C LEU A 113 -27.89 28.16 -48.80
N GLY A 114 -29.10 28.55 -48.41
CA GLY A 114 -29.53 28.59 -47.01
C GLY A 114 -29.40 27.22 -46.33
N THR A 115 -29.87 26.16 -46.99
CA THR A 115 -29.82 24.79 -46.47
C THR A 115 -28.38 24.32 -46.24
N PHE A 116 -27.49 24.50 -47.23
CA PHE A 116 -26.09 24.08 -47.10
C PHE A 116 -25.29 24.94 -46.12
N VAL A 117 -25.62 26.23 -45.98
CA VAL A 117 -25.03 27.10 -44.94
C VAL A 117 -25.44 26.62 -43.54
N LEU A 118 -26.69 26.20 -43.34
CA LEU A 118 -27.15 25.60 -42.07
C LEU A 118 -26.42 24.29 -41.76
N ILE A 119 -26.25 23.42 -42.75
CA ILE A 119 -25.48 22.17 -42.60
C ILE A 119 -24.02 22.48 -42.25
N ALA A 120 -23.38 23.43 -42.94
CA ALA A 120 -22.00 23.83 -42.66
C ALA A 120 -21.84 24.41 -41.24
N ARG A 121 -22.81 25.21 -40.77
CA ARG A 121 -22.84 25.71 -39.38
C ARG A 121 -22.98 24.58 -38.36
N SER A 122 -23.87 23.62 -38.62
CA SER A 122 -24.04 22.44 -37.77
C SER A 122 -22.74 21.61 -37.69
N GLN A 123 -22.11 21.34 -38.84
CA GLN A 123 -20.83 20.63 -38.91
C GLN A 123 -19.72 21.32 -38.11
N LYS A 124 -19.63 22.67 -38.17
CA LYS A 124 -18.66 23.42 -37.37
C LYS A 124 -18.88 23.22 -35.87
N LYS A 125 -20.13 23.31 -35.40
CA LYS A 125 -20.48 23.11 -33.98
C LYS A 125 -20.16 21.69 -33.49
N HIS A 126 -20.41 20.67 -34.32
CA HIS A 126 -20.05 19.29 -33.99
C HIS A 126 -18.54 19.11 -33.85
N LEU A 127 -17.75 19.67 -34.77
CA LEU A 127 -16.28 19.60 -34.72
C LEU A 127 -15.70 20.34 -33.50
N GLU A 128 -16.28 21.48 -33.12
CA GLU A 128 -15.88 22.21 -31.90
C GLU A 128 -16.17 21.40 -30.65
N LYS A 129 -17.37 20.79 -30.56
CA LYS A 129 -17.73 19.92 -29.44
C LYS A 129 -16.80 18.71 -29.32
N GLU A 130 -16.46 18.08 -30.43
CA GLU A 130 -15.54 16.92 -30.46
C GLU A 130 -14.13 17.30 -29.99
N ARG A 131 -13.63 18.49 -30.34
CA ARG A 131 -12.33 19.00 -29.86
C ARG A 131 -12.35 19.22 -28.35
N LEU A 132 -13.37 19.91 -27.84
CA LEU A 132 -13.50 20.16 -26.40
C LEU A 132 -13.62 18.86 -25.61
N MET A 133 -14.33 17.86 -26.15
CA MET A 133 -14.41 16.52 -25.53
C MET A 133 -13.04 15.84 -25.49
N ARG A 134 -12.26 15.88 -26.57
CA ARG A 134 -10.90 15.30 -26.60
C ARG A 134 -9.97 16.01 -25.62
N GLU A 135 -10.01 17.33 -25.56
CA GLU A 135 -9.21 18.11 -24.61
C GLU A 135 -9.58 17.78 -23.16
N ALA A 136 -10.88 17.63 -22.87
CA ALA A 136 -11.36 17.22 -21.55
C ALA A 136 -10.93 15.78 -21.20
N ASP A 137 -11.03 14.85 -22.15
CA ASP A 137 -10.60 13.45 -21.96
C ASP A 137 -9.08 13.35 -21.74
N GLU A 138 -8.28 14.12 -22.48
CA GLU A 138 -6.83 14.19 -22.29
C GLU A 138 -6.46 14.80 -20.93
N ALA A 139 -7.16 15.86 -20.50
CA ALA A 139 -6.96 16.46 -19.19
C ALA A 139 -7.32 15.48 -18.06
N ALA A 140 -8.45 14.78 -18.18
CA ALA A 140 -8.87 13.76 -17.22
C ALA A 140 -7.87 12.60 -17.12
N LYS A 141 -7.35 12.13 -18.25
CA LYS A 141 -6.30 11.08 -18.27
C LYS A 141 -5.03 11.53 -17.56
N ARG A 142 -4.53 12.74 -17.86
CA ARG A 142 -3.34 13.28 -17.18
C ARG A 142 -3.55 13.41 -15.67
N GLN A 143 -4.75 13.79 -15.24
CA GLN A 143 -5.08 13.87 -13.83
C GLN A 143 -5.07 12.48 -13.17
N ILE A 144 -5.67 11.47 -13.81
CA ILE A 144 -5.65 10.09 -13.31
C ILE A 144 -4.22 9.56 -13.23
N GLU A 145 -3.40 9.79 -14.25
CA GLU A 145 -1.98 9.39 -14.27
C GLU A 145 -1.20 10.05 -13.13
N ALA A 146 -1.39 11.35 -12.90
CA ALA A 146 -0.77 12.05 -11.78
C ALA A 146 -1.21 11.49 -10.42
N GLN A 147 -2.51 11.23 -10.25
CA GLN A 147 -3.05 10.63 -9.02
C GLN A 147 -2.51 9.21 -8.80
N ASN A 148 -2.39 8.41 -9.86
CA ASN A 148 -1.82 7.06 -9.77
C ASN A 148 -0.34 7.11 -9.36
N MET A 149 0.46 8.01 -9.93
CA MET A 149 1.86 8.19 -9.54
C MET A 149 2.00 8.61 -8.08
N GLU A 150 1.15 9.53 -7.61
CA GLU A 150 1.13 9.95 -6.21
C GLU A 150 0.73 8.80 -5.28
N LEU A 151 -0.30 8.03 -5.66
CA LEU A 151 -0.75 6.87 -4.89
C LEU A 151 0.33 5.79 -4.83
N GLU A 152 0.99 5.48 -5.94
CA GLU A 152 2.09 4.52 -5.98
C GLU A 152 3.25 4.95 -5.09
N HIS A 153 3.60 6.24 -5.08
CA HIS A 153 4.62 6.79 -4.19
C HIS A 153 4.23 6.64 -2.71
N LEU A 154 2.99 7.01 -2.36
CA LEU A 154 2.48 6.87 -0.99
C LEU A 154 2.43 5.40 -0.54
N VAL A 155 2.02 4.49 -1.43
CA VAL A 155 1.99 3.05 -1.14
C VAL A 155 3.41 2.52 -0.93
N ALA A 156 4.37 2.92 -1.76
CA ALA A 156 5.76 2.52 -1.60
C ALA A 156 6.36 3.02 -0.26
N GLU A 157 6.12 4.29 0.09
CA GLU A 157 6.58 4.89 1.34
C GLU A 157 5.96 4.19 2.56
N ARG A 158 4.64 3.97 2.54
CA ARG A 158 3.93 3.26 3.61
C ARG A 158 4.37 1.81 3.74
N THR A 159 4.59 1.13 2.63
CA THR A 159 5.09 -0.25 2.63
C THR A 159 6.49 -0.30 3.24
N ALA A 160 7.39 0.58 2.84
CA ALA A 160 8.73 0.67 3.40
C ALA A 160 8.70 0.93 4.93
N SER A 161 7.90 1.90 5.37
CA SER A 161 7.73 2.21 6.79
C SER A 161 7.17 1.03 7.59
N LEU A 162 6.14 0.34 7.08
CA LEU A 162 5.56 -0.85 7.73
C LEU A 162 6.56 -2.00 7.79
N THR A 163 7.34 -2.24 6.73
CA THR A 163 8.37 -3.29 6.74
C THR A 163 9.47 -3.01 7.76
N GLN A 164 9.88 -1.75 7.91
CA GLN A 164 10.84 -1.36 8.94
C GLN A 164 10.27 -1.58 10.34
N GLN A 165 9.05 -1.11 10.61
CA GLN A 165 8.40 -1.31 11.90
C GLN A 165 8.21 -2.79 12.25
N ALA A 166 7.88 -3.62 11.27
CA ALA A 166 7.74 -5.06 11.47
C ALA A 166 9.08 -5.71 11.88
N GLU A 167 10.19 -5.29 11.29
CA GLU A 167 11.52 -5.83 11.62
C GLU A 167 12.02 -5.34 12.98
N GLU A 168 11.77 -4.07 13.32
CA GLU A 168 12.05 -3.52 14.65
C GLU A 168 11.27 -4.28 15.73
N LEU A 169 9.97 -4.53 15.51
CA LEU A 169 9.12 -5.30 16.43
C LEU A 169 9.61 -6.74 16.56
N ARG A 170 9.99 -7.39 15.44
CA ARG A 170 10.53 -8.75 15.44
C ARG A 170 11.80 -8.85 16.30
N THR A 171 12.69 -7.86 16.17
CA THR A 171 13.94 -7.78 16.92
C THR A 171 13.66 -7.59 18.41
N ALA A 172 12.79 -6.64 18.76
CA ALA A 172 12.40 -6.39 20.15
C ALA A 172 11.76 -7.62 20.82
N LEU A 173 10.92 -8.37 20.09
CA LEU A 173 10.33 -9.62 20.59
C LEU A 173 11.39 -10.72 20.81
N GLN A 174 12.37 -10.82 19.93
CA GLN A 174 13.47 -11.78 20.07
C GLN A 174 14.34 -11.44 21.29
N GLU A 175 14.69 -10.16 21.47
CA GLU A 175 15.43 -9.70 22.65
C GLU A 175 14.63 -9.96 23.94
N LEU A 176 13.35 -9.61 23.96
CA LEU A 176 12.48 -9.86 25.11
C LEU A 176 12.46 -11.33 25.50
N LYS A 177 12.35 -12.24 24.52
CA LYS A 177 12.38 -13.68 24.75
C LYS A 177 13.72 -14.14 25.36
N ILE A 178 14.84 -13.66 24.81
CA ILE A 178 16.17 -13.98 25.33
C ILE A 178 16.32 -13.49 26.77
N THR A 179 15.87 -12.28 27.07
CA THR A 179 15.91 -11.72 28.44
C THR A 179 15.02 -12.51 29.40
N GLN A 180 13.83 -12.94 28.98
CA GLN A 180 12.97 -13.79 29.80
C GLN A 180 13.62 -15.14 30.12
N ASP A 181 14.23 -15.79 29.12
CA ASP A 181 14.93 -17.06 29.33
C ASP A 181 16.10 -16.90 30.31
N GLN A 182 16.85 -15.81 30.19
CA GLN A 182 17.94 -15.45 31.12
C GLN A 182 17.42 -15.19 32.54
N LEU A 183 16.29 -14.49 32.69
CA LEU A 183 15.67 -14.23 33.99
C LEU A 183 15.22 -15.54 34.65
N ILE A 184 14.55 -16.43 33.90
CA ILE A 184 14.14 -17.75 34.40
C ILE A 184 15.37 -18.55 34.85
N GLN A 185 16.46 -18.54 34.08
CA GLN A 185 17.68 -19.23 34.46
C GLN A 185 18.32 -18.61 35.71
N SER A 186 18.35 -17.29 35.82
CA SER A 186 18.86 -16.57 36.98
C SER A 186 18.06 -16.89 38.24
N GLU A 187 16.73 -16.90 38.14
CA GLU A 187 15.83 -17.25 39.25
C GLU A 187 16.00 -18.71 39.67
N LYS A 188 16.13 -19.64 38.71
CA LYS A 188 16.46 -21.04 39.00
C LYS A 188 17.78 -21.19 39.74
N MET A 189 18.81 -20.46 39.31
CA MET A 189 20.13 -20.51 39.97
C MET A 189 20.09 -19.91 41.37
N ALA A 190 19.34 -18.81 41.56
CA ALA A 190 19.15 -18.20 42.87
C ALA A 190 18.39 -19.14 43.82
N SER A 191 17.28 -19.73 43.37
CA SER A 191 16.50 -20.71 44.13
C SER A 191 17.31 -21.96 44.47
N LEU A 192 18.09 -22.48 43.51
CA LEU A 192 19.00 -23.60 43.73
C LEU A 192 20.08 -23.25 44.76
N GLY A 193 20.62 -22.02 44.72
CA GLY A 193 21.60 -21.53 45.69
C GLY A 193 21.03 -21.47 47.11
N GLU A 194 19.82 -20.92 47.27
CA GLU A 194 19.12 -20.88 48.56
C GLU A 194 18.84 -22.29 49.11
N LEU A 195 18.31 -23.18 48.26
CA LEU A 195 18.11 -24.59 48.60
C LEU A 195 19.41 -25.29 49.00
N THR A 196 20.49 -25.07 48.25
CA THR A 196 21.79 -25.69 48.52
C THR A 196 22.36 -25.21 49.86
N ALA A 197 22.22 -23.92 50.18
CA ALA A 197 22.64 -23.37 51.47
C ALA A 197 21.80 -23.96 52.64
N GLY A 198 20.49 -24.09 52.47
CA GLY A 198 19.61 -24.74 53.44
C GLY A 198 19.95 -26.22 53.66
N ILE A 199 20.15 -26.97 52.57
CA ILE A 199 20.55 -28.39 52.62
C ILE A 199 21.92 -28.56 53.29
N ALA A 200 22.89 -27.70 52.98
CA ALA A 200 24.20 -27.74 53.62
C ALA A 200 24.09 -27.59 55.14
N HIS A 201 23.26 -26.64 55.60
CA HIS A 201 22.99 -26.44 57.02
C HIS A 201 22.26 -27.65 57.63
N GLU A 202 21.28 -28.23 56.94
CA GLU A 202 20.56 -29.42 57.41
C GLU A 202 21.43 -30.68 57.46
N ILE A 203 22.45 -30.81 56.60
CA ILE A 203 23.45 -31.90 56.64
C ILE A 203 24.47 -31.69 57.75
N GLN A 204 24.89 -30.44 57.99
CA GLN A 204 25.83 -30.12 59.07
C GLN A 204 25.30 -30.54 60.44
N ASN A 205 24.00 -30.37 60.68
CA ASN A 205 23.37 -30.75 61.96
C ASN A 205 23.61 -32.22 62.37
N PRO A 206 23.20 -33.24 61.59
CA PRO A 206 23.47 -34.63 61.93
C PRO A 206 24.96 -34.96 61.97
N LEU A 207 25.81 -34.33 61.14
CA LEU A 207 27.26 -34.54 61.21
C LEU A 207 27.85 -34.06 62.53
N ASN A 208 27.42 -32.90 63.04
CA ASN A 208 27.84 -32.41 64.35
C ASN A 208 27.44 -33.38 65.47
N PHE A 209 26.23 -33.98 65.41
CA PHE A 209 25.84 -35.02 66.37
C PHE A 209 26.71 -36.26 66.25
N VAL A 210 27.02 -36.73 65.02
CA VAL A 210 27.90 -37.87 64.80
C VAL A 210 29.29 -37.62 65.42
N THR A 211 29.88 -36.44 65.18
CA THR A 211 31.19 -36.08 65.75
C THR A 211 31.13 -36.02 67.27
N ASN A 212 30.18 -35.29 67.86
CA ASN A 212 30.08 -35.16 69.32
C ASN A 212 29.91 -36.52 70.02
N PHE A 213 29.03 -37.39 69.51
CA PHE A 213 28.84 -38.72 70.11
C PHE A 213 30.03 -39.64 69.87
N ALA A 214 30.78 -39.47 68.76
CA ALA A 214 32.02 -40.20 68.53
C ALA A 214 33.11 -39.77 69.52
N ASP A 215 33.27 -38.46 69.77
CA ASP A 215 34.23 -37.92 70.73
C ASP A 215 33.93 -38.41 72.16
N VAL A 216 32.67 -38.31 72.60
CA VAL A 216 32.25 -38.86 73.91
C VAL A 216 32.44 -40.37 73.97
N SER A 217 32.19 -41.10 72.87
CA SER A 217 32.46 -42.54 72.85
C SER A 217 33.94 -42.85 73.01
N ALA A 218 34.83 -42.04 72.44
CA ALA A 218 36.28 -42.21 72.61
C ALA A 218 36.70 -41.98 74.07
N GLU A 219 36.14 -40.97 74.74
CA GLU A 219 36.34 -40.73 76.18
C GLU A 219 35.85 -41.93 77.03
N LEU A 220 34.65 -42.45 76.75
CA LEU A 220 34.11 -43.62 77.45
C LEU A 220 34.96 -44.89 77.24
N VAL A 221 35.55 -45.07 76.05
CA VAL A 221 36.51 -46.17 75.80
C VAL A 221 37.74 -46.02 76.68
N LEU A 222 38.31 -44.81 76.76
CA LEU A 222 39.48 -44.56 77.61
C LEU A 222 39.17 -44.80 79.08
N GLU A 223 38.04 -44.32 79.59
CA GLU A 223 37.59 -44.58 80.96
C GLU A 223 37.42 -46.08 81.24
N LEU A 224 36.86 -46.84 80.27
CA LEU A 224 36.72 -48.29 80.36
C LEU A 224 38.08 -49.00 80.38
N GLU A 225 39.02 -48.57 79.53
CA GLU A 225 40.39 -49.11 79.49
C GLU A 225 41.14 -48.85 80.80
N GLU A 226 40.98 -47.65 81.40
CA GLU A 226 41.55 -47.29 82.69
C GLU A 226 40.98 -48.15 83.82
N GLU A 227 39.65 -48.33 83.88
CA GLU A 227 38.99 -49.15 84.89
C GLU A 227 39.43 -50.62 84.80
N GLN A 228 39.58 -51.16 83.58
CA GLN A 228 40.07 -52.52 83.37
C GLN A 228 41.50 -52.75 83.84
N GLN A 229 42.33 -51.70 83.90
CA GLN A 229 43.72 -51.77 84.38
C GLN A 229 43.85 -51.65 85.90
N ARG A 230 42.76 -51.32 86.62
CA ARG A 230 42.77 -51.22 88.09
C ARG A 230 42.89 -52.57 88.79
N THR A 231 43.56 -52.57 89.94
CA THR A 231 43.77 -53.74 90.80
C THR A 231 42.46 -54.25 91.43
N THR A 232 41.47 -53.37 91.59
CA THR A 232 40.13 -53.69 92.08
C THR A 232 39.14 -53.06 91.11
N ARG A 233 38.50 -53.88 90.29
CA ARG A 233 37.59 -53.44 89.23
C ARG A 233 36.19 -53.21 89.78
N ASP A 234 35.55 -52.13 89.35
CA ASP A 234 34.12 -51.90 89.56
C ASP A 234 33.30 -52.41 88.36
N ALA A 235 32.76 -53.62 88.51
CA ALA A 235 31.93 -54.24 87.48
C ALA A 235 30.63 -53.48 87.18
N ALA A 236 30.13 -52.66 88.12
CA ALA A 236 28.94 -51.85 87.88
C ALA A 236 29.27 -50.64 86.99
N LEU A 237 30.40 -49.98 87.23
CA LEU A 237 30.89 -48.87 86.41
C LEU A 237 31.25 -49.33 84.98
N GLU A 238 31.95 -50.47 84.83
CA GLU A 238 32.24 -51.05 83.51
C GLU A 238 30.94 -51.32 82.71
N ALA A 239 29.90 -51.82 83.37
CA ALA A 239 28.61 -52.08 82.74
C ALA A 239 27.88 -50.79 82.33
N GLU A 240 27.97 -49.73 83.14
CA GLU A 240 27.41 -48.40 82.83
C GLU A 240 28.09 -47.78 81.60
N LEU A 241 29.43 -47.75 81.58
CA LEU A 241 30.21 -47.24 80.45
C LEU A 241 29.89 -47.97 79.14
N LEU A 242 29.74 -49.31 79.18
CA LEU A 242 29.34 -50.11 78.03
C LEU A 242 27.91 -49.81 77.56
N VAL A 243 26.99 -49.51 78.49
CA VAL A 243 25.62 -49.10 78.15
C VAL A 243 25.62 -47.75 77.44
N ASP A 244 26.36 -46.77 77.95
CA ASP A 244 26.45 -45.43 77.38
C ASP A 244 27.13 -45.43 76.01
N LEU A 245 28.19 -46.21 75.85
CA LEU A 245 28.87 -46.39 74.58
C LEU A 245 27.93 -47.00 73.53
N ARG A 246 27.13 -48.00 73.91
CA ARG A 246 26.08 -48.57 73.04
C ARG A 246 25.01 -47.54 72.67
N GLN A 247 24.62 -46.66 73.60
CA GLN A 247 23.68 -45.58 73.32
C GLN A 247 24.28 -44.57 72.32
N ASN A 248 25.53 -44.15 72.51
CA ASN A 248 26.22 -43.24 71.60
C ASN A 248 26.34 -43.84 70.20
N LEU A 249 26.72 -45.11 70.06
CA LEU A 249 26.75 -45.80 68.75
C LEU A 249 25.38 -45.81 68.06
N THR A 250 24.30 -45.98 68.83
CA THR A 250 22.93 -45.92 68.30
C THR A 250 22.59 -44.51 67.80
N LYS A 251 23.00 -43.47 68.52
CA LYS A 251 22.81 -42.07 68.12
C LYS A 251 23.63 -41.73 66.87
N ILE A 252 24.89 -42.13 66.81
CA ILE A 252 25.76 -41.97 65.63
C ILE A 252 25.11 -42.61 64.40
N HIS A 253 24.63 -43.85 64.53
CA HIS A 253 23.95 -44.53 63.43
C HIS A 253 22.71 -43.77 62.95
N HIS A 254 21.85 -43.32 63.88
CA HIS A 254 20.64 -42.58 63.56
C HIS A 254 20.93 -41.27 62.83
N HIS A 255 21.88 -40.48 63.33
CA HIS A 255 22.25 -39.20 62.70
C HIS A 255 22.97 -39.41 61.37
N GLY A 256 23.82 -40.44 61.24
CA GLY A 256 24.44 -40.82 59.97
C GLY A 256 23.41 -41.22 58.90
N GLN A 257 22.39 -42.00 59.28
CA GLN A 257 21.28 -42.33 58.38
C GLN A 257 20.49 -41.10 57.94
N ARG A 258 20.25 -40.15 58.85
CA ARG A 258 19.58 -38.89 58.56
C ARG A 258 20.38 -38.03 57.57
N ALA A 259 21.69 -37.92 57.76
CA ALA A 259 22.56 -37.23 56.79
C ALA A 259 22.48 -37.89 55.40
N ALA A 260 22.51 -39.23 55.36
CA ALA A 260 22.42 -39.99 54.11
C ALA A 260 21.06 -39.84 53.40
N SER A 261 19.95 -39.71 54.15
CA SER A 261 18.62 -39.46 53.56
C SER A 261 18.51 -38.06 52.97
N ILE A 262 19.09 -37.04 53.63
CA ILE A 262 19.09 -35.66 53.11
C ILE A 262 19.87 -35.59 51.78
N VAL A 263 21.05 -36.23 51.72
CA VAL A 263 21.85 -36.30 50.47
C VAL A 263 21.10 -37.03 49.36
N ARG A 264 20.40 -38.13 49.68
CA ARG A 264 19.59 -38.86 48.69
C ARG A 264 18.45 -37.99 48.12
N GLY A 265 17.70 -37.29 48.97
CA GLY A 265 16.64 -36.39 48.53
C GLY A 265 17.17 -35.24 47.65
N MET A 266 18.37 -34.72 47.96
CA MET A 266 19.04 -33.72 47.12
C MET A 266 19.41 -34.26 45.73
N LEU A 267 19.98 -35.47 45.65
CA LEU A 267 20.37 -36.10 44.38
C LEU A 267 19.16 -36.41 43.48
N GLU A 268 18.02 -36.77 44.06
CA GLU A 268 16.77 -37.00 43.32
C GLU A 268 16.24 -35.70 42.70
N HIS A 269 16.32 -34.58 43.42
CA HIS A 269 15.88 -33.28 42.92
C HIS A 269 16.88 -32.65 41.92
N SER A 270 18.17 -33.00 42.01
CA SER A 270 19.22 -32.50 41.11
C SER A 270 19.29 -33.25 39.77
N ARG A 271 18.63 -34.41 39.61
CA ARG A 271 18.62 -35.09 38.31
C ARG A 271 17.94 -34.20 37.28
N GLN A 272 18.62 -33.94 36.17
CA GLN A 272 17.96 -33.39 34.99
C GLN A 272 16.78 -34.30 34.64
N SER A 273 15.56 -33.78 34.77
CA SER A 273 14.38 -34.39 34.19
C SER A 273 14.68 -34.59 32.72
N THR A 274 14.74 -35.85 32.26
CA THR A 274 14.94 -36.18 30.86
C THR A 274 13.76 -35.72 30.00
N GLY A 275 12.68 -35.21 30.62
CA GLY A 275 11.44 -34.83 29.96
C GLY A 275 10.64 -36.02 29.46
N GLU A 276 11.15 -37.25 29.65
CA GLU A 276 10.46 -38.47 29.27
C GLU A 276 9.26 -38.70 30.18
N ARG A 277 8.07 -38.70 29.59
CA ARG A 277 6.85 -39.02 30.29
C ARG A 277 6.78 -40.54 30.46
N ALA A 278 6.78 -41.00 31.70
CA ALA A 278 6.49 -42.39 32.03
C ALA A 278 5.04 -42.52 32.55
N PRO A 279 4.42 -43.70 32.43
CA PRO A 279 3.20 -44.01 33.16
C PRO A 279 3.46 -43.93 34.67
N THR A 280 2.68 -43.12 35.39
CA THR A 280 2.86 -42.87 36.83
C THR A 280 1.57 -43.15 37.57
N ASP A 281 1.66 -43.85 38.71
CA ASP A 281 0.55 -44.02 39.64
C ASP A 281 0.36 -42.73 40.46
N LEU A 282 -0.73 -42.01 40.16
CA LEU A 282 -1.07 -40.76 40.83
C LEU A 282 -1.35 -40.94 42.33
N ASN A 283 -1.89 -42.09 42.74
CA ASN A 283 -2.19 -42.34 44.16
C ASN A 283 -0.91 -42.53 44.96
N GLN A 284 0.05 -43.28 44.40
CA GLN A 284 1.35 -43.47 45.02
C GLN A 284 2.12 -42.15 45.12
N LEU A 285 2.09 -41.35 44.04
CA LEU A 285 2.70 -40.01 44.01
C LEU A 285 2.07 -39.09 45.07
N ALA A 286 0.74 -39.05 45.16
CA ALA A 286 0.04 -38.23 46.13
C ALA A 286 0.40 -38.62 47.57
N ASP A 287 0.44 -39.92 47.89
CA ASP A 287 0.78 -40.40 49.24
C ASP A 287 2.23 -40.05 49.62
N GLU A 288 3.16 -40.17 48.68
CA GLU A 288 4.57 -39.84 48.87
C GLU A 288 4.76 -38.34 49.17
N TYR A 289 4.20 -37.45 48.35
CA TYR A 289 4.30 -36.00 48.55
C TYR A 289 3.53 -35.51 49.78
N LEU A 290 2.41 -36.15 50.14
CA LEU A 290 1.67 -35.84 51.36
C LEU A 290 2.50 -36.16 52.61
N ARG A 291 3.20 -37.31 52.63
CA ARG A 291 4.13 -37.68 53.72
C ARG A 291 5.30 -36.71 53.81
N LEU A 292 5.83 -36.28 52.68
CA LEU A 292 6.94 -35.34 52.59
C LEU A 292 6.54 -33.96 53.12
N ALA A 293 5.38 -33.43 52.71
CA ALA A 293 4.81 -32.19 53.22
C ALA A 293 4.50 -32.26 54.71
N TYR A 294 3.99 -33.40 55.19
CA TYR A 294 3.71 -33.63 56.60
C TYR A 294 4.99 -33.65 57.46
N HIS A 295 6.07 -34.27 56.99
CA HIS A 295 7.37 -34.21 57.65
C HIS A 295 7.98 -32.80 57.64
N GLY A 296 7.85 -32.06 56.53
CA GLY A 296 8.31 -30.67 56.44
C GLY A 296 7.59 -29.73 57.40
N LEU A 297 6.28 -29.89 57.57
CA LEU A 297 5.48 -29.13 58.55
C LEU A 297 5.92 -29.42 59.98
N ARG A 298 6.21 -30.68 60.30
CA ARG A 298 6.56 -31.11 61.66
C ARG A 298 7.99 -30.78 62.09
N ALA A 299 8.85 -30.41 61.15
CA ALA A 299 10.22 -29.97 61.42
C ALA A 299 10.33 -28.45 61.66
N LYS A 300 9.24 -27.70 61.44
CA LYS A 300 9.15 -26.24 61.58
C LYS A 300 8.55 -25.78 62.91
N ASP A 301 8.05 -26.72 63.71
CA ASP A 301 7.65 -26.56 65.13
C ASP A 301 8.77 -27.06 66.04
#